data_AF-A0A804N3X6-F1
#
_entry.id   AF-A0A804N3X6-F1
#
_cell.length_a   1.000
_cell.length_b   1.000
_cell.length_c   1.000
_cell.angle_alpha   90.00
_cell.angle_beta   90.00
_cell.angle_gamma   90.00
#
_symmetry.space_group_name_H-M   'P 1'
#
loop_
_entity.id
_entity.type
_entity.pdbx_description
1 polymer ?
#
loop_
_entity_poly.entity_id
_entity_poly.type
_entity_poly.pdbx_seq_one_letter_code
_entity_poly.pdbx_strand_id
1 'polypeptide(L)'
;MEAEGQGFTNGHATWTSAMSSFKLSYLTNVVSSGKRTSSGFKKVHYNSCAKAINEKFQTALNGEQIKNHLKTWSRRFAKINRIRKQDQEEGKKRDSEEEGLIAAFKSVGDTLSNAIEKVATGDTDVPDDLFDSLINLPGFEQTHISLYFNYLVAHPHIARAFNKLPFDHKLIWARNFVSEKFTGV
;
A
#
# COMPACT_ATOMS: atom_id res chain seq x y z
N MET A 1 -53.77 54.19 -1.26
CA MET A 1 -52.44 54.79 -1.40
C MET A 1 -51.61 53.80 -2.18
N GLU A 2 -51.17 54.22 -3.35
CA GLU A 2 -50.60 53.40 -4.41
C GLU A 2 -49.28 52.77 -3.96
N ALA A 3 -49.12 51.46 -4.17
CA ALA A 3 -47.82 50.82 -4.04
C ALA A 3 -46.99 51.22 -5.26
N GLU A 4 -46.23 52.28 -5.07
CA GLU A 4 -45.27 52.82 -6.03
C GLU A 4 -44.27 51.75 -6.48
N GLY A 5 -43.90 51.85 -7.76
CA GLY A 5 -43.15 50.86 -8.51
C GLY A 5 -41.96 50.27 -7.77
N GLN A 6 -42.00 48.95 -7.58
CA GLN A 6 -40.78 48.19 -7.38
C GLN A 6 -39.97 48.29 -8.66
N GLY A 7 -39.06 49.27 -8.68
CA GLY A 7 -38.06 49.44 -9.70
C GLY A 7 -37.40 48.09 -9.94
N PHE A 8 -37.63 47.54 -11.13
CA PHE A 8 -37.02 46.31 -11.59
C PHE A 8 -35.57 46.62 -11.93
N THR A 9 -34.79 47.02 -10.93
CA THR A 9 -33.36 47.14 -11.10
C THR A 9 -32.89 45.73 -11.41
N ASN A 10 -32.04 45.61 -12.43
CA ASN A 10 -31.26 44.42 -12.71
C ASN A 10 -30.27 44.12 -11.56
N GLY A 11 -30.66 44.38 -10.31
CA GLY A 11 -29.96 44.03 -9.10
C GLY A 11 -29.65 42.54 -9.16
N HIS A 12 -28.41 42.22 -8.86
CA HIS A 12 -27.93 40.86 -8.85
C HIS A 12 -28.91 39.98 -8.06
N ALA A 13 -29.54 39.03 -8.76
CA ALA A 13 -30.41 38.06 -8.12
C ALA A 13 -29.66 37.40 -6.95
N THR A 14 -30.21 37.50 -5.75
CA THR A 14 -29.67 36.83 -4.57
C THR A 14 -30.09 35.38 -4.61
N TRP A 15 -29.12 34.48 -4.47
CA TRP A 15 -29.34 33.03 -4.55
C TRP A 15 -28.88 32.35 -3.29
N THR A 16 -29.82 31.82 -2.52
CA THR A 16 -29.49 30.97 -1.36
C THR A 16 -29.19 29.53 -1.81
N SER A 17 -28.57 28.76 -0.91
CA SER A 17 -28.34 27.32 -1.13
C SER A 17 -29.66 26.56 -1.34
N ALA A 18 -30.71 26.92 -0.57
CA ALA A 18 -32.04 26.33 -0.69
C ALA A 18 -32.70 26.62 -2.04
N MET A 19 -32.65 27.89 -2.51
CA MET A 19 -33.17 28.27 -3.82
C MET A 19 -32.43 27.55 -4.96
N SER A 20 -31.11 27.41 -4.83
CA SER A 20 -30.28 26.73 -5.82
C SER A 20 -30.59 25.23 -5.89
N SER A 21 -30.75 24.59 -4.74
CA SER A 21 -31.11 23.17 -4.64
C SER A 21 -32.50 22.91 -5.21
N PHE A 22 -33.48 23.75 -4.86
CA PHE A 22 -34.84 23.66 -5.42
C PHE A 22 -34.84 23.86 -6.94
N LYS A 23 -34.13 24.87 -7.46
CA LYS A 23 -33.98 25.11 -8.90
C LYS A 23 -33.46 23.87 -9.63
N LEU A 24 -32.37 23.28 -9.13
CA LEU A 24 -31.76 22.10 -9.75
C LEU A 24 -32.71 20.91 -9.70
N SER A 25 -33.35 20.65 -8.56
CA SER A 25 -34.34 19.59 -8.42
C SER A 25 -35.52 19.77 -9.37
N TYR A 26 -36.08 20.98 -9.47
CA TYR A 26 -37.20 21.30 -10.37
C TYR A 26 -36.83 21.03 -11.83
N LEU A 27 -35.67 21.53 -12.29
CA LEU A 27 -35.21 21.34 -13.66
C LEU A 27 -34.88 19.87 -13.97
N THR A 28 -34.34 19.14 -13.01
CA THR A 28 -34.13 17.68 -13.13
C THR A 28 -35.46 16.96 -13.26
N ASN A 29 -36.47 17.31 -12.45
CA ASN A 29 -37.79 16.70 -12.56
C ASN A 29 -38.47 16.99 -13.91
N VAL A 30 -38.27 18.19 -14.48
CA VAL A 30 -38.72 18.52 -15.84
C VAL A 30 -38.06 17.58 -16.86
N VAL A 31 -36.77 17.25 -16.70
CA VAL A 31 -36.06 16.28 -17.54
C VAL A 31 -36.65 14.88 -17.37
N SER A 32 -36.84 14.43 -16.12
CA SER A 32 -37.38 13.11 -15.82
C SER A 32 -38.82 12.91 -16.30
N SER A 33 -39.63 13.99 -16.31
CA SER A 33 -41.02 13.96 -16.80
C SER A 33 -41.15 13.84 -18.33
N GLY A 34 -40.04 13.79 -19.08
CA GLY A 34 -40.06 13.71 -20.55
C GLY A 34 -40.44 15.03 -21.26
N LYS A 35 -40.69 16.11 -20.51
CA LYS A 35 -41.10 17.43 -21.06
C LYS A 35 -39.95 18.20 -21.73
N ARG A 36 -38.74 17.63 -21.77
CA ARG A 36 -37.56 18.28 -22.33
C ARG A 36 -37.39 17.92 -23.81
N THR A 37 -37.08 18.91 -24.65
CA THR A 37 -36.56 18.65 -26.00
C THR A 37 -35.11 18.20 -25.97
N SER A 38 -34.71 17.32 -26.88
CA SER A 38 -33.35 16.76 -26.98
C SER A 38 -32.22 17.81 -26.91
N SER A 39 -32.46 19.04 -27.37
CA SER A 39 -31.45 20.11 -27.45
C SER A 39 -31.24 20.97 -26.19
N GLY A 40 -32.09 20.87 -25.16
CA GLY A 40 -31.92 21.64 -23.92
C GLY A 40 -33.21 22.24 -23.33
N PHE A 41 -33.04 23.11 -22.32
CA PHE A 41 -34.16 23.79 -21.66
C PHE A 41 -34.63 25.01 -22.47
N LYS A 42 -35.93 25.08 -22.73
CA LYS A 42 -36.59 26.21 -23.40
C LYS A 42 -36.94 27.31 -22.40
N LYS A 43 -37.22 28.52 -22.92
CA LYS A 43 -37.67 29.70 -22.13
C LYS A 43 -38.85 29.39 -21.21
N VAL A 44 -39.83 28.61 -21.68
CA VAL A 44 -41.00 28.20 -20.89
C VAL A 44 -40.62 27.40 -19.63
N HIS A 45 -39.57 26.57 -19.69
CA HIS A 45 -39.10 25.79 -18.54
C HIS A 45 -38.46 26.71 -17.49
N TYR A 46 -37.64 27.66 -17.94
CA TYR A 46 -37.02 28.64 -17.04
C TYR A 46 -38.05 29.55 -16.39
N ASN A 47 -39.03 30.04 -17.15
CA ASN A 47 -40.12 30.87 -16.61
C ASN A 47 -40.98 30.10 -15.60
N SER A 48 -41.31 28.83 -15.91
CA SER A 48 -42.07 27.99 -14.97
C SER A 48 -41.28 27.73 -13.68
N CYS A 49 -39.97 27.49 -13.79
CA CYS A 49 -39.09 27.36 -12.64
C CYS A 49 -39.00 28.65 -11.83
N ALA A 50 -38.95 29.81 -12.49
CA ALA A 50 -38.94 31.11 -11.83
C ALA A 50 -40.23 31.32 -11.02
N LYS A 51 -41.39 31.02 -11.60
CA LYS A 51 -42.68 31.08 -10.92
C LYS A 51 -42.70 30.20 -9.67
N ALA A 52 -42.29 28.93 -9.78
CA ALA A 52 -42.25 28.01 -8.64
C ALA A 52 -41.28 28.46 -7.53
N ILE A 53 -40.12 29.04 -7.89
CA ILE A 53 -39.18 29.60 -6.90
C ILE A 53 -39.78 30.83 -6.23
N ASN A 54 -40.37 31.74 -7.01
CA ASN A 54 -40.99 32.95 -6.48
C ASN A 54 -42.13 32.65 -5.52
N GLU A 55 -42.98 31.68 -5.84
CA GLU A 55 -44.05 31.21 -4.95
C GLU A 55 -43.49 30.61 -3.65
N LYS A 56 -42.43 29.80 -3.74
CA LYS A 56 -41.85 29.10 -2.58
C LYS A 56 -41.03 30.00 -1.66
N PHE A 57 -40.29 30.94 -2.23
CA PHE A 57 -39.30 31.75 -1.50
C PHE A 57 -39.68 33.24 -1.43
N GLN A 58 -40.88 33.60 -1.91
CA GLN A 58 -41.39 34.98 -1.94
C GLN A 58 -40.41 35.95 -2.63
N THR A 59 -39.88 35.53 -3.78
CA THR A 59 -38.93 36.30 -4.60
C THR A 59 -39.56 36.83 -5.88
N ALA A 60 -38.87 37.70 -6.61
CA ALA A 60 -39.30 38.25 -7.90
C ALA A 60 -38.31 37.92 -9.03
N LEU A 61 -37.94 36.65 -9.17
CA LEU A 61 -37.02 36.17 -10.21
C LEU A 61 -37.71 36.01 -11.57
N ASN A 62 -36.94 36.15 -12.64
CA ASN A 62 -37.37 35.88 -14.02
C ASN A 62 -36.60 34.69 -14.64
N GLY A 63 -37.10 34.16 -15.75
CA GLY A 63 -36.49 33.00 -16.41
C GLY A 63 -35.05 33.21 -16.90
N GLU A 64 -34.65 34.45 -17.24
CA GLU A 64 -33.27 34.73 -17.64
C GLU A 64 -32.31 34.64 -16.45
N GLN A 65 -32.74 35.09 -15.26
CA GLN A 65 -31.98 34.88 -14.02
C GLN A 65 -31.83 33.40 -13.68
N ILE A 66 -32.88 32.57 -13.89
CA ILE A 66 -32.79 31.11 -13.71
C ILE A 66 -31.74 30.50 -14.65
N LYS A 67 -31.80 30.85 -15.93
CA LYS A 67 -30.89 30.36 -16.98
C LYS A 67 -29.44 30.77 -16.68
N ASN A 68 -29.21 32.03 -16.33
CA ASN A 68 -27.89 32.54 -15.98
C ASN A 68 -27.33 31.83 -14.74
N HIS A 69 -28.16 31.64 -13.71
CA HIS A 69 -27.74 30.89 -12.52
C HIS A 69 -27.45 29.42 -12.84
N LEU A 70 -28.24 28.78 -13.71
CA LEU A 70 -27.95 27.42 -14.17
C LEU A 70 -26.59 27.35 -14.88
N LYS A 71 -26.30 28.29 -15.78
CA LYS A 71 -25.00 28.38 -16.47
C LYS A 71 -23.85 28.53 -15.47
N THR A 72 -24.01 29.35 -14.43
CA THR A 72 -23.03 29.48 -13.35
C THR A 72 -22.84 28.16 -12.59
N TRP A 73 -23.93 27.47 -12.26
CA TRP A 73 -23.87 26.15 -11.62
C TRP A 73 -23.21 25.09 -12.50
N SER A 74 -23.47 25.07 -13.81
CA SER A 74 -22.79 24.18 -14.76
C SER A 74 -21.28 24.40 -14.75
N ARG A 75 -20.82 25.65 -14.70
CA ARG A 75 -19.38 25.98 -14.60
C ARG A 75 -18.78 25.51 -13.26
N ARG A 76 -19.50 25.71 -12.14
CA ARG A 76 -19.07 25.23 -10.81
C ARG A 76 -18.97 23.71 -10.78
N PHE A 77 -19.97 23.02 -11.33
CA PHE A 77 -19.96 21.56 -11.45
C PHE A 77 -18.81 21.06 -12.32
N ALA A 78 -18.55 21.72 -13.46
CA ALA A 78 -17.39 21.41 -14.29
C ALA A 78 -16.06 21.59 -13.53
N LYS A 79 -15.93 22.63 -12.69
CA LYS A 79 -14.76 22.81 -11.82
C LYS A 79 -14.63 21.69 -10.78
N ILE A 80 -15.72 21.33 -10.10
CA ILE A 80 -15.74 20.22 -9.13
C ILE A 80 -15.32 18.90 -9.80
N ASN A 81 -15.81 18.63 -11.01
CA ASN A 81 -15.44 17.43 -11.74
C ASN A 81 -13.96 17.41 -12.15
N ARG A 82 -13.36 18.58 -12.45
CA ARG A 82 -11.92 18.67 -12.70
C ARG A 82 -11.11 18.34 -11.45
N ILE A 83 -11.49 18.92 -10.30
CA ILE A 83 -10.85 18.63 -9.01
C ILE A 83 -10.95 17.13 -8.70
N ARG A 84 -12.16 16.56 -8.78
CA ARG A 84 -12.36 15.12 -8.54
C ARG A 84 -11.53 14.26 -9.48
N LYS A 85 -11.39 14.64 -10.75
CA LYS A 85 -10.58 13.90 -11.71
C LYS A 85 -9.09 13.96 -11.33
N GLN A 86 -8.59 15.12 -10.91
CA GLN A 86 -7.23 15.28 -10.42
C GLN A 86 -6.99 14.43 -9.16
N ASP A 87 -7.88 14.49 -8.18
CA ASP A 87 -7.78 13.68 -6.95
C ASP A 87 -7.73 12.16 -7.25
N GLN A 88 -8.52 11.71 -8.23
CA GLN A 88 -8.52 10.32 -8.69
C GLN A 88 -7.23 9.93 -9.40
N GLU A 89 -6.67 10.83 -10.22
CA GLU A 89 -5.40 10.61 -10.91
C GLU A 89 -4.22 10.59 -9.91
N GLU A 90 -4.22 11.48 -8.92
CA GLU A 90 -3.22 11.52 -7.85
C GLU A 90 -3.36 10.32 -6.89
N GLY A 91 -4.57 9.86 -6.61
CA GLY A 91 -4.81 8.60 -5.89
C GLY A 91 -4.19 7.42 -6.63
N LYS A 92 -4.53 7.24 -7.91
CA LYS A 92 -4.01 6.14 -8.73
C LYS A 92 -2.49 6.16 -8.87
N LYS A 93 -1.88 7.34 -8.96
CA LYS A 93 -0.42 7.47 -9.01
C LYS A 93 0.22 7.00 -7.69
N ARG A 94 -0.31 7.42 -6.54
CA ARG A 94 0.17 6.99 -5.23
C ARG A 94 0.05 5.47 -5.05
N ASP A 95 -1.09 4.89 -5.41
CA ASP A 95 -1.30 3.44 -5.33
C ASP A 95 -0.24 2.68 -6.15
N SER A 96 0.07 3.15 -7.36
CA SER A 96 1.10 2.52 -8.21
C SER A 96 2.53 2.65 -7.66
N GLU A 97 2.84 3.78 -7.02
CA GLU A 97 4.14 3.99 -6.37
C GLU A 97 4.26 3.11 -5.12
N GLU A 98 3.20 2.99 -4.34
CA GLU A 98 3.13 2.12 -3.16
C GLU A 98 3.28 0.63 -3.52
N GLU A 99 2.57 0.15 -4.55
CA GLU A 99 2.73 -1.22 -5.06
C GLU A 99 4.18 -1.49 -5.51
N GLY A 100 4.81 -0.52 -6.19
CA GLY A 100 6.21 -0.60 -6.61
C GLY A 100 7.18 -0.70 -5.41
N LEU A 101 6.95 0.09 -4.37
CA LEU A 101 7.74 0.05 -3.14
C LEU A 101 7.56 -1.27 -2.38
N ILE A 102 6.33 -1.74 -2.23
CA ILE A 102 6.03 -3.03 -1.59
C ILE A 102 6.74 -4.17 -2.30
N ALA A 103 6.70 -4.19 -3.64
CA ALA A 103 7.39 -5.20 -4.44
C ALA A 103 8.91 -5.17 -4.23
N ALA A 104 9.51 -3.97 -4.18
CA ALA A 104 10.93 -3.79 -3.92
C ALA A 104 11.31 -4.30 -2.52
N PHE A 105 10.57 -3.92 -1.47
CA PHE A 105 10.83 -4.39 -0.11
C PHE A 105 10.67 -5.90 0.03
N LYS A 106 9.67 -6.50 -0.61
CA LYS A 106 9.50 -7.95 -0.61
C LYS A 106 10.71 -8.65 -1.22
N SER A 107 11.19 -8.18 -2.37
CA SER A 107 12.39 -8.73 -3.02
C SER A 107 13.64 -8.62 -2.14
N VAL A 108 13.82 -7.47 -1.47
CA VAL A 108 14.92 -7.28 -0.51
C VAL A 108 14.78 -8.22 0.68
N GLY A 109 13.57 -8.36 1.25
CA GLY A 109 13.28 -9.26 2.37
C GLY A 109 13.57 -10.71 2.02
N ASP A 110 13.11 -11.17 0.86
CA ASP A 110 13.37 -12.52 0.36
C ASP A 110 14.88 -12.76 0.13
N THR A 111 15.61 -11.76 -0.39
CA THR A 111 17.06 -11.84 -0.59
C THR A 111 17.81 -11.94 0.75
N LEU A 112 17.43 -11.11 1.73
CA LEU A 112 18.01 -11.14 3.07
C LEU A 112 17.72 -12.46 3.78
N SER A 113 16.47 -12.94 3.74
CA SER A 113 16.07 -14.22 4.36
C SER A 113 16.92 -15.37 3.81
N ASN A 114 17.04 -15.48 2.48
CA ASN A 114 17.85 -16.49 1.83
C ASN A 114 19.35 -16.41 2.21
N ALA A 115 19.90 -15.21 2.37
CA ALA A 115 21.28 -15.03 2.80
C ALA A 115 21.49 -15.48 4.25
N ILE A 116 20.53 -15.17 5.15
CA ILE A 116 20.57 -15.58 6.56
C ILE A 116 20.42 -17.08 6.70
N GLU A 117 19.50 -17.71 5.96
CA GLU A 117 19.33 -19.17 5.97
C GLU A 117 20.61 -19.90 5.60
N LYS A 118 21.31 -19.45 4.55
CA LYS A 118 22.61 -20.03 4.14
C LYS A 118 23.69 -19.93 5.22
N VAL A 119 23.68 -18.86 6.03
CA VAL A 119 24.61 -18.69 7.14
C VAL A 119 24.20 -19.56 8.34
N ALA A 120 22.89 -19.68 8.60
CA ALA A 120 22.38 -20.49 9.71
C ALA A 120 22.59 -21.99 9.50
N THR A 121 22.47 -22.50 8.27
CA THR A 121 22.58 -23.94 7.97
C THR A 121 23.99 -24.41 7.62
N GLY A 122 24.97 -23.52 7.46
CA GLY A 122 26.27 -23.86 6.87
C GLY A 122 27.10 -24.86 7.70
N ASP A 123 27.21 -24.64 9.01
CA ASP A 123 28.33 -25.20 9.77
C ASP A 123 28.01 -25.62 11.22
N THR A 124 26.74 -25.82 11.60
CA THR A 124 26.39 -26.24 12.97
C THR A 124 26.45 -27.74 13.19
N ASP A 125 26.32 -28.55 12.13
CA ASP A 125 26.09 -29.98 12.29
C ASP A 125 27.40 -30.78 12.38
N VAL A 126 27.54 -31.48 13.51
CA VAL A 126 28.60 -32.45 13.81
C VAL A 126 28.14 -33.84 13.36
N PRO A 127 28.98 -34.65 12.69
CA PRO A 127 28.60 -36.00 12.26
C PRO A 127 28.21 -36.92 13.44
N ASP A 128 27.10 -37.64 13.33
CA ASP A 128 26.58 -38.51 14.41
C ASP A 128 27.54 -39.66 14.75
N ASP A 129 28.30 -40.17 13.78
CA ASP A 129 29.26 -41.26 13.91
C ASP A 129 30.65 -40.80 14.38
N LEU A 130 30.81 -39.51 14.71
CA LEU A 130 32.10 -38.93 15.03
C LEU A 130 32.76 -39.59 16.25
N PHE A 131 31.97 -39.80 17.31
CA PHE A 131 32.50 -40.41 18.53
C PHE A 131 32.91 -41.87 18.29
N ASP A 132 32.10 -42.62 17.53
CA ASP A 132 32.42 -44.00 17.15
C ASP A 132 33.68 -44.08 16.27
N SER A 133 33.87 -43.11 15.37
CA SER A 133 35.12 -42.99 14.60
C SER A 133 36.34 -42.78 15.50
N LEU A 134 36.20 -42.04 16.61
CA LEU A 134 37.30 -41.74 17.53
C LEU A 134 37.61 -42.88 18.50
N ILE A 135 36.59 -43.54 19.05
CA ILE A 135 36.79 -44.64 20.01
C ILE A 135 37.46 -45.86 19.38
N ASN A 136 37.29 -46.03 18.07
CA ASN A 136 37.93 -47.10 17.30
C ASN A 136 39.39 -46.79 16.92
N LEU A 137 39.94 -45.62 17.28
CA LEU A 137 41.35 -45.31 17.03
C LEU A 137 42.26 -46.00 18.08
N PRO A 138 43.16 -46.91 17.66
CA PRO A 138 44.06 -47.61 18.58
C PRO A 138 45.17 -46.68 19.08
N GLY A 139 45.58 -46.89 20.34
CA GLY A 139 46.73 -46.20 20.94
C GLY A 139 46.41 -44.89 21.66
N PHE A 140 45.13 -44.57 21.87
CA PHE A 140 44.73 -43.40 22.65
C PHE A 140 44.00 -43.80 23.94
N GLU A 141 44.24 -43.06 25.01
CA GLU A 141 43.44 -43.14 26.22
C GLU A 141 42.04 -42.53 26.01
N GLN A 142 41.06 -43.02 26.76
CA GLN A 142 39.68 -42.52 26.70
C GLN A 142 39.58 -41.01 27.00
N THR A 143 40.48 -40.50 27.85
CA THR A 143 40.58 -39.07 28.18
C THR A 143 41.01 -38.24 26.97
N HIS A 144 42.02 -38.71 26.23
CA HIS A 144 42.49 -38.06 25.00
C HIS A 144 41.40 -38.04 23.93
N ILE A 145 40.68 -39.16 23.77
CA ILE A 145 39.54 -39.27 22.83
C ILE A 145 38.44 -38.30 23.22
N SER A 146 38.05 -38.23 24.50
CA SER A 146 36.97 -37.36 24.97
C SER A 146 37.30 -35.87 24.78
N LEU A 147 38.55 -35.47 25.05
CA LEU A 147 38.99 -34.10 24.85
C LEU A 147 39.08 -33.71 23.38
N TYR A 148 39.53 -34.63 22.53
CA TYR A 148 39.53 -34.38 21.09
C TYR A 148 38.10 -34.33 20.53
N PHE A 149 37.20 -35.19 21.00
CA PHE A 149 35.78 -35.12 20.65
C PHE A 149 35.16 -33.77 21.05
N ASN A 150 35.39 -33.30 22.29
CA ASN A 150 34.94 -31.98 22.72
C ASN A 150 35.48 -30.86 21.81
N TYR A 151 36.76 -30.94 21.45
CA TYR A 151 37.37 -30.01 20.50
C TYR A 151 36.70 -30.05 19.12
N LEU A 152 36.42 -31.23 18.58
CA LEU A 152 35.74 -31.38 17.28
C LEU A 152 34.29 -30.91 17.33
N VAL A 153 33.56 -31.16 18.43
CA VAL A 153 32.19 -30.64 18.64
C VAL A 153 32.18 -29.12 18.69
N ALA A 154 33.18 -28.50 19.32
CA ALA A 154 33.34 -27.04 19.32
C ALA A 154 33.75 -26.46 17.95
N HIS A 155 34.26 -27.29 17.04
CA HIS A 155 34.70 -26.89 15.69
C HIS A 155 34.10 -27.82 14.62
N PRO A 156 32.79 -27.71 14.31
CA PRO A 156 32.10 -28.66 13.42
C PRO A 156 32.72 -28.80 12.02
N HIS A 157 33.32 -27.72 11.48
CA HIS A 157 34.05 -27.75 10.22
C HIS A 157 35.26 -28.71 10.26
N ILE A 158 35.98 -28.76 11.39
CA ILE A 158 37.10 -29.70 11.61
C ILE A 158 36.55 -31.12 11.80
N ALA A 159 35.48 -31.29 12.58
CA ALA A 159 34.83 -32.59 12.77
C ALA A 159 34.43 -33.25 11.43
N ARG A 160 33.83 -32.46 10.53
CA ARG A 160 33.43 -32.90 9.19
C ARG A 160 34.62 -33.25 8.31
N ALA A 161 35.69 -32.44 8.36
CA ALA A 161 36.93 -32.73 7.64
C ALA A 161 37.57 -34.02 8.15
N PHE A 162 37.71 -34.14 9.48
CA PHE A 162 38.19 -35.33 10.16
C PHE A 162 37.39 -36.57 9.74
N ASN A 163 36.06 -36.50 9.74
CA ASN A 163 35.24 -37.68 9.43
C ASN A 163 35.43 -38.21 7.99
N LYS A 164 35.76 -37.32 7.04
CA LYS A 164 36.04 -37.67 5.64
C LYS A 164 37.44 -38.25 5.40
N LEU A 165 38.35 -38.17 6.38
CA LEU A 165 39.70 -38.67 6.23
C LEU A 165 39.75 -40.20 6.30
N PRO A 166 40.65 -40.85 5.53
CA PRO A 166 40.99 -42.26 5.75
C PRO A 166 41.51 -42.49 7.17
N PHE A 167 41.40 -43.73 7.65
CA PHE A 167 41.77 -44.11 9.02
C PHE A 167 43.19 -43.65 9.43
N ASP A 168 44.19 -43.83 8.55
CA ASP A 168 45.58 -43.43 8.83
C ASP A 168 45.71 -41.91 9.09
N HIS A 169 44.96 -41.10 8.35
CA HIS A 169 44.98 -39.65 8.51
C HIS A 169 44.21 -39.20 9.75
N LYS A 170 43.10 -39.87 10.12
CA LYS A 170 42.39 -39.67 11.39
C LYS A 170 43.34 -39.90 12.58
N LEU A 171 44.13 -40.98 12.52
CA LEU A 171 45.13 -41.33 13.54
C LEU A 171 46.23 -40.26 13.68
N ILE A 172 46.75 -39.72 12.56
CA ILE A 172 47.75 -38.64 12.57
C ILE A 172 47.18 -37.38 13.23
N TRP A 173 45.95 -36.98 12.89
CA TRP A 173 45.32 -35.78 13.44
C TRP A 173 45.09 -35.89 14.95
N ALA A 174 44.58 -37.02 15.41
CA ALA A 174 44.38 -37.26 16.84
C ALA A 174 45.71 -37.27 17.60
N ARG A 175 46.78 -37.88 17.06
CA ARG A 175 48.12 -37.84 17.68
C ARG A 175 48.66 -36.42 17.78
N ASN A 176 48.54 -35.64 16.71
CA ASN A 176 49.03 -34.26 16.71
C ASN A 176 48.30 -33.43 17.77
N PHE A 177 46.97 -33.57 17.87
CA PHE A 177 46.18 -32.90 18.92
C PHE A 177 46.65 -33.28 20.32
N VAL A 178 46.83 -34.58 20.59
CA VAL A 178 47.30 -35.04 21.90
C VAL A 178 48.71 -34.51 22.18
N SER A 179 49.63 -34.58 21.22
CA SER A 179 50.99 -34.08 21.41
C SER A 179 51.05 -32.58 21.70
N GLU A 180 50.14 -31.79 21.14
CA GLU A 180 50.08 -30.34 21.33
C GLU A 180 49.41 -29.97 22.67
N LYS A 181 48.36 -30.68 23.07
CA LYS A 181 47.63 -30.40 24.33
C LYS A 181 48.28 -31.04 25.55
N PHE A 182 49.10 -32.06 25.37
CA PHE A 182 49.79 -32.81 26.43
C PHE A 182 51.32 -32.77 26.26
N THR A 183 51.87 -31.61 25.89
CA THR A 183 53.32 -31.40 25.86
C THR A 183 53.91 -31.56 27.28
N GLY A 184 54.47 -32.74 27.59
CA GLY A 184 55.21 -32.95 28.83
C GLY A 184 54.70 -34.05 29.77
N VAL A 185 53.87 -34.98 29.28
CA VAL A 185 53.65 -36.27 29.95
C VAL A 185 54.59 -37.33 29.37
#